data_AF-A0ABD4Q7V3-F1
#
_entry.id   AF-A0ABD4Q7V3-F1
#
_cell.length_a   1.000
_cell.length_b   1.000
_cell.length_c   1.000
_cell.angle_alpha   90.00
_cell.angle_beta   90.00
_cell.angle_gamma   90.00
#
_symmetry.space_group_name_H-M   'P 1'
#
loop_
_entity.id
_entity.type
_entity.pdbx_description
1 polymer ?
#
loop_
_entity_poly.entity_id
_entity_poly.type
_entity_poly.pdbx_seq_one_letter_code
_entity_poly.pdbx_strand_id
1 'polypeptide(L)' 'FSWGGAHSLALPYNIPSMRTATAWPPADWENAGGFVRLYIGLEDPRDLIADLKQAMETHLGA' A
#
# COMPACT_ATOMS: atom_id res chain seq x y z
N PHE A 1 1.91 -8.75 -12.40
CA PHE A 1 2.58 -8.10 -11.25
C PHE A 1 4.05 -7.90 -11.60
N SER A 2 4.60 -6.69 -11.39
CA SER A 2 6.03 -6.37 -11.59
C SER A 2 6.60 -5.83 -10.28
N TRP A 3 7.88 -6.06 -10.01
CA TRP A 3 8.57 -5.64 -8.79
C TRP A 3 10.09 -5.64 -8.92
N GLY A 4 10.77 -4.86 -8.06
CA GLY A 4 12.23 -4.87 -7.91
C GLY A 4 13.02 -4.07 -8.96
N GLY A 5 12.36 -3.20 -9.73
CA GLY A 5 13.03 -2.24 -10.60
C GLY A 5 13.53 -1.02 -9.85
N ALA A 6 14.31 -0.18 -10.53
CA ALA A 6 14.82 1.08 -9.96
C ALA A 6 13.72 2.10 -9.63
N HIS A 7 12.51 1.92 -10.17
CA HIS A 7 11.38 2.81 -9.97
C HIS A 7 10.38 2.25 -8.96
N SER A 8 9.93 3.13 -8.07
CA SER A 8 8.91 2.82 -7.07
C SER A 8 7.54 2.53 -7.72
N LEU A 9 6.78 1.63 -7.11
CA LEU A 9 5.43 1.24 -7.56
C LEU A 9 4.47 1.20 -6.36
N ALA A 10 3.24 1.66 -6.57
CA ALA A 10 2.12 1.50 -5.63
C ALA A 10 1.00 0.72 -6.31
N LEU A 11 0.59 -0.42 -5.72
CA LEU A 11 -0.45 -1.28 -6.31
C LEU A 11 -1.60 -1.51 -5.34
N PRO A 12 -2.87 -1.31 -5.76
CA PRO A 12 -4.03 -1.65 -4.95
C PRO A 12 -4.20 -3.17 -4.88
N TYR A 13 -4.52 -3.68 -3.69
CA TYR A 13 -4.63 -5.11 -3.41
C TYR A 13 -6.05 -5.46 -2.94
N ASN A 14 -6.69 -6.41 -3.62
CA ASN A 14 -7.93 -7.03 -3.17
C ASN A 14 -7.61 -8.22 -2.25
N ILE A 15 -7.31 -7.92 -0.98
CA ILE A 15 -6.90 -8.95 -0.02
C ILE A 15 -7.92 -10.09 0.14
N PRO A 16 -9.26 -9.84 0.19
CA PRO A 16 -10.26 -10.91 0.20
C PRO A 16 -10.11 -11.92 -0.93
N SER A 17 -9.77 -11.49 -2.15
CA SER A 17 -9.59 -12.42 -3.28
C SER A 17 -8.23 -13.11 -3.30
N MET A 18 -7.27 -12.63 -2.51
CA MET A 18 -5.88 -13.12 -2.51
C MET A 18 -5.59 -14.09 -1.36
N ARG A 19 -6.23 -13.91 -0.20
CA ARG A 19 -6.04 -14.78 0.96
C ARG A 19 -6.96 -16.00 0.84
N THR A 20 -6.36 -17.18 0.74
CA THR A 20 -7.09 -18.45 0.65
C THR A 20 -7.05 -19.26 1.94
N ALA A 21 -6.06 -19.04 2.81
CA ALA A 21 -5.86 -19.81 4.04
C ALA A 21 -6.60 -19.22 5.26
N THR A 22 -6.89 -17.92 5.25
CA THR A 22 -7.52 -17.21 6.37
C THR A 22 -8.53 -16.21 5.84
N ALA A 23 -9.65 -16.04 6.55
CA ALA A 23 -10.61 -14.98 6.25
C ALA A 23 -9.96 -13.60 6.35
N TRP A 24 -10.48 -12.66 5.55
CA TRP A 24 -10.12 -11.27 5.59
C TRP A 24 -11.40 -10.40 5.69
N PRO A 25 -11.45 -9.40 6.59
CA PRO A 25 -10.44 -9.06 7.59
C PRO A 25 -10.35 -10.09 8.74
N PRO A 26 -9.29 -10.06 9.57
CA PRO A 26 -9.26 -10.77 10.84
C PRO A 26 -10.48 -10.43 11.72
N ALA A 27 -10.93 -11.37 12.54
CA ALA A 27 -12.19 -11.24 13.30
C ALA A 27 -12.20 -10.08 14.31
N ASP A 28 -11.02 -9.62 14.75
CA ASP A 28 -10.80 -8.54 15.70
C ASP A 28 -10.64 -7.16 15.04
N TRP A 29 -10.73 -7.08 13.71
CA TRP A 29 -10.61 -5.82 12.98
C TRP A 29 -11.99 -5.18 12.74
N GLU A 30 -12.17 -3.94 13.21
CA GLU A 30 -13.41 -3.17 13.02
C GLU A 30 -13.61 -2.70 11.57
N ASN A 31 -12.53 -2.48 10.81
CA ASN A 31 -12.58 -2.10 9.40
C ASN A 31 -11.37 -2.66 8.66
N ALA A 32 -11.61 -3.31 7.52
CA ALA A 32 -10.55 -3.84 6.67
C ALA A 32 -9.73 -2.73 5.98
N GLY A 33 -10.36 -1.60 5.63
CA GLY A 33 -9.73 -0.54 4.85
C GLY A 33 -9.30 -0.96 3.43
N GLY A 34 -8.68 -0.03 2.71
CA GLY A 34 -8.03 -0.30 1.43
C GLY A 34 -6.57 -0.70 1.62
N PHE A 35 -6.07 -1.62 0.79
CA PHE A 35 -4.66 -2.04 0.81
C PHE A 35 -3.91 -1.56 -0.41
N VAL A 36 -2.73 -1.01 -0.15
CA VAL A 36 -1.74 -0.69 -1.17
C VAL A 36 -0.45 -1.41 -0.82
N ARG A 37 0.12 -2.13 -1.79
CA ARG A 37 1.48 -2.65 -1.69
C ARG A 37 2.43 -1.66 -2.34
N LEU A 38 3.43 -1.24 -1.57
CA LEU A 38 4.52 -0.42 -2.07
C LEU A 38 5.72 -1.30 -2.43
N TYR A 39 6.30 -1.03 -3.59
CA TYR A 39 7.66 -1.43 -3.92
C TYR A 39 8.50 -0.17 -3.96
N ILE A 40 9.53 -0.13 -3.12
CA ILE A 40 10.43 1.01 -3.03
C ILE A 40 11.58 0.80 -4.00
N GLY A 41 11.74 1.74 -4.92
CA GLY A 41 12.82 1.81 -5.89
C GLY A 41 14.09 2.39 -5.29
N LEU A 42 14.89 3.05 -6.14
CA LEU A 42 16.20 3.60 -5.79
C LEU A 42 16.23 5.14 -5.87
N GLU A 43 15.07 5.79 -5.83
CA GLU A 43 14.97 7.26 -5.79
C GLU A 43 15.53 7.85 -4.48
N ASP A 44 15.72 9.18 -4.45
CA ASP A 44 16.13 9.87 -3.20
C ASP A 44 15.07 9.61 -2.11
N PRO A 45 15.46 9.13 -0.92
CA PRO A 45 14.51 8.84 0.14
C PRO A 45 13.65 10.04 0.55
N ARG A 46 14.16 11.27 0.42
CA ARG A 46 13.43 12.49 0.76
C ARG A 46 12.28 12.74 -0.21
N ASP A 47 12.48 12.45 -1.49
CA ASP A 47 11.45 12.60 -2.51
C ASP A 47 10.33 11.57 -2.28
N LEU A 48 10.70 10.31 -1.97
CA LEU A 48 9.75 9.25 -1.65
C LEU A 48 8.92 9.57 -0.40
N ILE A 49 9.56 10.09 0.65
CA ILE A 49 8.85 10.50 1.87
C ILE A 49 7.91 11.67 1.59
N ALA A 50 8.36 12.67 0.81
CA ALA A 50 7.54 13.82 0.46
C ALA A 50 6.29 13.41 -0.34
N ASP A 51 6.45 12.50 -1.31
CA ASP A 51 5.34 12.00 -2.14
C ASP A 51 4.32 11.22 -1.31
N LEU A 52 4.78 10.28 -0.47
CA LEU A 52 3.90 9.52 0.43
C LEU A 52 3.19 10.43 1.42
N LYS A 53 3.89 11.41 1.99
CA LYS A 53 3.30 12.38 2.92
C LYS A 53 2.18 13.18 2.24
N GLN A 54 2.45 13.72 1.05
CA GLN A 54 1.46 14.46 0.27
C GLN A 54 0.22 13.59 -0.01
N ALA A 55 0.41 12.34 -0.45
CA ALA A 55 -0.68 11.43 -0.72
C ALA A 55 -1.52 11.13 0.53
N MET A 56 -0.88 10.92 1.68
CA MET A 56 -1.56 10.70 2.95
C MET A 56 -2.36 11.94 3.39
N GLU A 57 -1.76 13.13 3.34
CA GLU A 57 -2.43 14.37 3.72
C GLU A 57 -3.62 14.70 2.79
N THR A 58 -3.50 14.40 1.50
CA THR A 58 -4.54 14.73 0.51
C THR A 58 -5.68 13.73 0.48
N HIS A 59 -5.41 12.45 0.73
CA HIS A 59 -6.37 11.36 0.47
C HIS A 59 -6.69 10.48 1.66
N LEU A 60 -5.91 10.56 2.75
CA LEU A 60 -6.06 9.72 3.94
C LEU A 60 -6.21 10.54 5.24
N GLY A 61 -6.13 11.87 5.16
CA GLY A 61 -6.48 12.78 6.25
C GLY A 61 -8.01 12.79 6.48
N ALA A 62 -8.40 12.88 7.76
CA ALA A 62 -9.78 12.82 8.24
C ALA A 62 -10.78 13.72 7.50
#